data_AF-A0A950U0S4-F1
#
_entry.id   AF-A0A950U0S4-F1
#
_cell.length_a   1.000
_cell.length_b   1.000
_cell.length_c   1.000
_cell.angle_alpha   90.00
_cell.angle_beta   90.00
_cell.angle_gamma   90.00
#
_symmetry.space_group_name_H-M   'P 1'
#
loop_
_entity.id
_entity.type
_entity.pdbx_description
1 polymer ?
#
loop_
_entity_poly.entity_id
_entity_poly.type
_entity_poly.pdbx_seq_one_letter_code
_entity_poly.pdbx_strand_id
1 'polypeptide(L)'
;MAAHRAQGGIVIAATHVPLPIENAQVLRLRNTLGDDRRGDIPDAPAAGSAPPNPLPQGEGENSFYFRFKFGLPGGPSPQRKGEDPTSVRVALAALWREVQLSLRHGSDTLAAILFFLLTALLFPLAIGPAPETLGRLAPGIVWVCALLSALLPLDRLFGADMEDGSLDQLMLCGLAPAVLSAMKAAAHWLVTGLPLLIAAAPLAIMLRIPEQALPVLLVGLAPGTLLLSLIGTTGAAVVLGARRGGVLLPLLVLPLSLPVLIFGVAAVDAGSAGLSPRPHLFLLAAIFAAGLPLFPVASGAALRNAAG
;
A
#
# COMPACT_ATOMS: atom_id res chain seq x y z
N MET A 1 46.32 -29.66 29.12
CA MET A 1 45.80 -28.28 29.03
C MET A 1 45.10 -28.14 27.69
N ALA A 2 43.77 -28.07 27.72
CA ALA A 2 42.89 -28.19 26.57
C ALA A 2 42.82 -26.90 25.74
N ALA A 3 42.81 -27.04 24.41
CA ALA A 3 42.60 -25.96 23.45
C ALA A 3 41.10 -25.73 23.23
N HIS A 4 40.62 -24.53 23.59
CA HIS A 4 39.24 -24.11 23.41
C HIS A 4 39.06 -23.52 21.99
N ARG A 5 38.40 -24.27 21.10
CA ARG A 5 38.10 -23.88 19.71
C ARG A 5 36.66 -23.35 19.67
N ALA A 6 36.47 -22.05 19.49
CA ALA A 6 35.13 -21.46 19.34
C ALA A 6 34.62 -21.66 17.90
N GLN A 7 33.50 -22.36 17.76
CA GLN A 7 32.70 -22.47 16.54
C GLN A 7 31.71 -21.28 16.50
N GLY A 8 31.75 -20.48 15.44
CA GLY A 8 30.77 -19.44 15.16
C GLY A 8 29.96 -19.80 13.92
N GLY A 9 28.81 -20.44 14.11
CA GLY A 9 27.80 -20.63 13.06
C GLY A 9 26.73 -19.55 13.17
N ILE A 10 26.37 -18.92 12.05
CA ILE A 10 25.15 -18.11 11.95
C ILE A 10 24.03 -19.04 11.50
N VAL A 11 23.03 -19.20 12.36
CA VAL A 11 21.78 -19.89 12.07
C VAL A 11 20.83 -18.90 11.41
N ILE A 12 20.61 -19.07 10.10
CA ILE A 12 19.50 -18.42 9.40
C ILE A 12 18.37 -19.44 9.35
N ALA A 13 17.28 -19.16 10.07
CA ALA A 13 16.06 -19.95 10.03
C ALA A 13 15.39 -19.78 8.65
N ALA A 14 15.77 -20.62 7.69
CA ALA A 14 15.11 -20.73 6.40
C ALA A 14 13.80 -21.52 6.56
N THR A 15 12.68 -20.89 6.25
CA THR A 15 11.44 -21.60 5.95
C THR A 15 11.65 -22.41 4.68
N HIS A 16 11.41 -23.73 4.76
CA HIS A 16 11.52 -24.68 3.66
C HIS A 16 10.48 -24.38 2.56
N VAL A 17 10.85 -23.57 1.57
CA VAL A 17 10.24 -23.57 0.24
C VAL A 17 11.36 -23.62 -0.80
N PRO A 18 11.58 -24.76 -1.48
CA PRO A 18 12.58 -24.84 -2.54
C PRO A 18 12.08 -24.05 -3.76
N LEU A 19 12.77 -22.96 -4.10
CA LEU A 19 12.58 -22.25 -5.38
C LEU A 19 13.43 -22.95 -6.45
N PRO A 20 12.87 -23.36 -7.60
CA PRO A 20 13.64 -23.87 -8.72
C PRO A 20 14.40 -22.73 -9.38
N ILE A 21 15.70 -22.62 -9.11
CA ILE A 21 16.58 -21.65 -9.79
C ILE A 21 17.14 -22.31 -11.05
N GLU A 22 16.32 -22.37 -12.09
CA GLU A 22 16.80 -22.69 -13.44
C GLU A 22 17.36 -21.37 -14.01
N ASN A 23 18.70 -21.30 -14.20
CA ASN A 23 19.47 -20.16 -14.72
C ASN A 23 20.06 -19.16 -13.70
N ALA A 24 20.69 -19.65 -12.62
CA ALA A 24 21.62 -18.80 -11.85
C ALA A 24 22.86 -18.46 -12.70
N GLN A 25 22.93 -17.24 -13.24
CA GLN A 25 24.18 -16.74 -13.81
C GLN A 25 25.17 -16.45 -12.68
N VAL A 26 26.25 -17.23 -12.62
CA VAL A 26 27.36 -17.03 -11.69
C VAL A 26 28.10 -15.75 -12.09
N LEU A 27 27.84 -14.65 -11.38
CA LEU A 27 28.58 -13.41 -11.51
C LEU A 27 30.00 -13.63 -10.96
N ARG A 28 30.96 -13.99 -11.83
CA ARG A 28 32.38 -14.03 -11.49
C ARG A 28 32.90 -12.60 -11.30
N LEU A 29 32.89 -12.11 -10.06
CA LEU A 29 33.64 -10.92 -9.69
C LEU A 29 35.15 -11.25 -9.74
N ARG A 30 35.82 -10.73 -10.77
CA ARG A 30 37.26 -10.86 -10.96
C ARG A 30 37.95 -9.80 -10.10
N ASN A 31 38.46 -10.22 -8.94
CA ASN A 31 39.20 -9.35 -8.02
C ASN A 31 40.60 -9.08 -8.62
N THR A 32 40.88 -7.84 -9.01
CA THR A 32 42.18 -7.41 -9.55
C THR A 32 42.79 -6.32 -8.68
N LEU A 33 43.07 -6.66 -7.42
CA LEU A 33 43.94 -5.95 -6.48
C LEU A 33 44.41 -7.06 -5.53
N GLY A 34 45.62 -7.62 -5.64
CA GLY A 34 46.92 -6.98 -5.66
C GLY A 34 47.70 -7.70 -4.56
N ASP A 35 48.40 -8.78 -4.91
CA ASP A 35 49.24 -9.52 -3.97
C ASP A 35 50.59 -9.88 -4.62
N ASP A 36 51.61 -9.76 -3.78
CA ASP A 36 53.01 -10.12 -3.94
C ASP A 36 53.91 -9.34 -4.91
N ARG A 37 54.79 -8.52 -4.33
CA ARG A 37 56.19 -8.95 -4.07
C ARG A 37 56.98 -7.91 -3.24
N ARG A 38 57.51 -8.37 -2.10
CA ARG A 38 58.78 -7.84 -1.53
C ARG A 38 59.94 -8.41 -2.34
N GLY A 39 60.93 -7.59 -2.66
CA GLY A 39 62.25 -8.05 -3.13
C GLY A 39 62.92 -7.09 -4.11
N ASP A 40 63.93 -6.39 -3.60
CA ASP A 40 65.16 -5.92 -4.25
C ASP A 40 65.18 -4.80 -5.32
N ILE A 41 65.94 -3.76 -4.96
CA ILE A 41 66.63 -2.74 -5.80
C ILE A 41 68.15 -2.95 -5.49
N PRO A 42 69.18 -2.70 -6.34
CA PRO A 42 69.29 -2.05 -7.68
C PRO A 42 70.05 -2.93 -8.73
N ASP A 43 70.19 -2.60 -10.04
CA ASP A 43 71.14 -1.66 -10.67
C ASP A 43 70.79 -1.40 -12.17
N ALA A 44 71.07 -0.20 -12.67
CA ALA A 44 71.00 0.24 -14.08
C ALA A 44 72.26 -0.23 -14.88
N PRO A 45 72.42 -0.13 -16.25
CA PRO A 45 71.85 0.90 -17.15
C PRO A 45 71.59 0.54 -18.66
N ALA A 46 71.05 1.56 -19.35
CA ALA A 46 71.29 1.99 -20.75
C ALA A 46 70.54 1.37 -21.98
N ALA A 47 69.91 2.33 -22.70
CA ALA A 47 69.78 2.49 -24.16
C ALA A 47 68.68 1.73 -24.94
N GLY A 48 67.77 2.49 -25.58
CA GLY A 48 66.88 1.95 -26.61
C GLY A 48 65.66 2.80 -27.00
N SER A 49 65.88 4.01 -27.51
CA SER A 49 65.05 4.83 -28.41
C SER A 49 63.56 4.46 -28.68
N ALA A 50 62.63 5.29 -28.16
CA ALA A 50 61.44 5.76 -28.89
C ALA A 50 60.92 7.05 -28.23
N PRO A 51 60.57 8.11 -29.00
CA PRO A 51 60.21 9.40 -28.42
C PRO A 51 58.83 9.35 -27.73
N PRO A 52 58.63 10.07 -26.62
CA PRO A 52 57.32 10.18 -25.99
C PRO A 52 56.43 11.12 -26.81
N ASN A 53 55.25 10.62 -27.18
CA ASN A 53 54.15 11.45 -27.70
C ASN A 53 53.74 12.43 -26.57
N PRO A 54 53.68 13.76 -26.80
CA PRO A 54 53.40 14.71 -25.73
C PRO A 54 51.97 14.50 -25.20
N LEU A 55 51.85 14.34 -23.88
CA LEU A 55 50.59 14.56 -23.17
C LEU A 55 50.21 16.03 -23.36
N PRO A 56 48.98 16.36 -23.80
CA PRO A 56 48.51 17.73 -23.76
C PRO A 56 48.43 18.19 -22.29
N GLN A 57 49.28 19.14 -21.94
CA GLN A 57 49.08 20.02 -20.78
C GLN A 57 47.99 21.03 -21.13
N GLY A 58 47.07 21.20 -20.18
CA GLY A 58 45.94 22.13 -20.19
C GLY A 58 45.07 21.69 -19.02
N GLU A 59 45.37 22.15 -17.82
CA GLU A 59 44.82 23.37 -17.21
C GLU A 59 43.29 23.34 -17.13
N GLY A 60 42.82 23.64 -15.91
CA GLY A 60 41.58 23.14 -15.38
C GLY A 60 40.33 23.70 -16.03
N GLU A 61 39.27 22.90 -15.97
CA GLU A 61 37.91 23.42 -15.93
C GLU A 61 36.99 22.40 -15.26
N ASN A 62 36.26 22.88 -14.26
CA ASN A 62 35.18 22.16 -13.59
C ASN A 62 34.12 21.77 -14.64
N SER A 63 34.07 20.50 -15.03
CA SER A 63 33.04 19.99 -15.94
C SER A 63 32.16 18.96 -15.22
N PHE A 64 31.08 19.47 -14.63
CA PHE A 64 29.93 18.69 -14.19
C PHE A 64 29.25 18.07 -15.42
N TYR A 65 29.45 16.77 -15.65
CA TYR A 65 28.71 16.05 -16.68
C TYR A 65 27.34 15.59 -16.14
N PHE A 66 26.31 16.40 -16.35
CA PHE A 66 24.92 15.96 -16.38
C PHE A 66 24.67 15.18 -17.68
N ARG A 67 24.60 13.85 -17.60
CA ARG A 67 24.25 13.02 -18.77
C ARG A 67 22.73 12.93 -18.92
N PHE A 68 22.15 13.88 -19.67
CA PHE A 68 20.84 13.70 -20.28
C PHE A 68 20.94 12.63 -21.38
N LYS A 69 20.35 11.44 -21.16
CA LYS A 69 20.18 10.45 -22.22
C LYS A 69 19.01 10.87 -23.12
N PHE A 70 19.34 11.52 -24.23
CA PHE A 70 18.44 11.65 -25.38
C PHE A 70 18.22 10.27 -26.00
N GLY A 71 16.95 9.94 -26.26
CA GLY A 71 16.54 8.64 -26.79
C GLY A 71 17.10 8.37 -28.19
N LEU A 72 17.71 7.19 -28.36
CA LEU A 72 17.90 6.58 -29.68
C LEU A 72 16.64 5.79 -30.03
N PRO A 73 16.04 6.00 -31.21
CA PRO A 73 14.92 5.20 -31.68
C PRO A 73 15.43 3.87 -32.27
N GLY A 74 14.77 2.77 -31.95
CA GLY A 74 14.87 1.53 -32.74
C GLY A 74 15.71 0.40 -32.13
N GLY A 75 15.26 -0.15 -31.02
CA GLY A 75 15.41 -1.59 -30.75
C GLY A 75 14.01 -2.15 -30.53
N PRO A 76 13.66 -3.36 -31.01
CA PRO A 76 12.38 -3.96 -30.66
C PRO A 76 12.35 -4.07 -29.13
N SER A 77 11.52 -3.23 -28.50
CA SER A 77 11.11 -3.44 -27.12
C SER A 77 10.55 -4.85 -27.05
N PRO A 78 10.89 -5.65 -26.03
CA PRO A 78 10.17 -6.89 -25.80
C PRO A 78 8.72 -6.47 -25.55
N GLN A 79 7.90 -6.63 -26.59
CA GLN A 79 6.46 -6.53 -26.49
C GLN A 79 6.10 -7.58 -25.43
N ARG A 80 5.79 -7.16 -24.20
CA ARG A 80 5.04 -8.00 -23.26
C ARG A 80 3.63 -8.12 -23.83
N LYS A 81 3.54 -9.00 -24.82
CA LYS A 81 2.34 -9.36 -25.57
C LYS A 81 1.84 -10.65 -24.93
N GLY A 82 0.77 -10.51 -24.15
CA GLY A 82 0.10 -11.63 -23.47
C GLY A 82 -0.14 -11.30 -22.00
N GLU A 83 -1.41 -11.13 -21.63
CA GLU A 83 -1.83 -11.32 -20.24
C GLU A 83 -1.65 -12.81 -19.90
N ASP A 84 -0.42 -13.21 -19.57
CA ASP A 84 -0.16 -14.60 -19.23
C ASP A 84 -0.96 -14.97 -17.96
N PRO A 85 -1.59 -16.16 -17.89
CA PRO A 85 -2.28 -16.64 -16.69
C PRO A 85 -1.38 -16.69 -15.44
N THR A 86 -0.06 -16.63 -15.62
CA THR A 86 0.96 -16.45 -14.57
C THR A 86 0.88 -15.07 -13.89
N SER A 87 0.52 -14.01 -14.59
CA SER A 87 0.46 -12.64 -14.06
C SER A 87 -0.66 -12.47 -13.04
N VAL A 88 -1.84 -13.03 -13.35
CA VAL A 88 -3.01 -13.01 -12.45
C VAL A 88 -2.73 -13.85 -11.21
N ARG A 89 -2.08 -15.01 -11.36
CA ARG A 89 -1.68 -15.86 -10.22
C ARG A 89 -0.69 -15.16 -9.30
N VAL A 90 0.26 -14.41 -9.86
CA VAL A 90 1.21 -13.60 -9.08
C VAL A 90 0.49 -12.48 -8.34
N ALA A 91 -0.43 -11.76 -8.99
CA ALA A 91 -1.23 -10.71 -8.34
C ALA A 91 -2.11 -11.26 -7.21
N LEU A 92 -2.76 -12.40 -7.43
CA LEU A 92 -3.57 -13.08 -6.41
C LEU A 92 -2.71 -13.59 -5.25
N ALA A 93 -1.54 -14.16 -5.52
CA ALA A 93 -0.61 -14.60 -4.48
C ALA A 93 -0.09 -13.43 -3.63
N ALA A 94 0.20 -12.29 -4.26
CA ALA A 94 0.62 -11.08 -3.57
C ALA A 94 -0.53 -10.48 -2.74
N LEU A 95 -1.76 -10.44 -3.26
CA LEU A 95 -2.93 -10.04 -2.49
C LEU A 95 -3.18 -10.99 -1.31
N TRP A 96 -3.05 -12.30 -1.52
CA TRP A 96 -3.21 -13.30 -0.46
C TRP A 96 -2.16 -13.10 0.65
N ARG A 97 -0.91 -12.79 0.29
CA ARG A 97 0.13 -12.40 1.25
C ARG A 97 -0.34 -11.19 2.07
N GLU A 98 -0.82 -10.12 1.45
CA GLU A 98 -1.30 -8.93 2.17
C GLU A 98 -2.45 -9.27 3.13
N VAL A 99 -3.43 -10.07 2.68
CA VAL A 99 -4.55 -10.51 3.54
C VAL A 99 -4.03 -11.32 4.74
N GLN A 100 -3.10 -12.25 4.53
CA GLN A 100 -2.49 -13.03 5.62
C GLN A 100 -1.72 -12.14 6.60
N LEU A 101 -1.01 -11.13 6.11
CA LEU A 101 -0.31 -10.16 6.97
C LEU A 101 -1.29 -9.31 7.78
N SER A 102 -2.37 -8.82 7.16
CA SER A 102 -3.43 -8.09 7.87
C SER A 102 -4.14 -8.95 8.92
N LEU A 103 -4.40 -10.23 8.63
CA LEU A 103 -5.02 -11.17 9.58
C LEU A 103 -4.13 -11.52 10.77
N ARG A 104 -2.80 -11.53 10.60
CA ARG A 104 -1.85 -11.68 11.73
C ARG A 104 -1.93 -10.51 12.69
N HIS A 105 -2.30 -9.33 12.22
CA HIS A 105 -2.64 -8.16 13.01
C HIS A 105 -4.14 -8.14 13.37
N GLY A 106 -4.68 -9.31 13.74
CA GLY A 106 -6.11 -9.48 14.01
C GLY A 106 -6.66 -8.59 15.12
N SER A 107 -5.80 -8.07 16.01
CA SER A 107 -6.16 -7.07 17.03
C SER A 107 -6.76 -5.81 16.41
N ASP A 108 -6.20 -5.34 15.30
CA ASP A 108 -6.60 -4.06 14.68
C ASP A 108 -7.93 -4.24 13.95
N THR A 109 -8.12 -5.41 13.34
CA THR A 109 -9.39 -5.81 12.72
C THR A 109 -10.49 -5.96 13.77
N LEU A 110 -10.19 -6.66 14.87
CA LEU A 110 -11.13 -6.82 15.98
C LEU A 110 -11.47 -5.46 16.60
N ALA A 111 -10.48 -4.60 16.80
CA ALA A 111 -10.67 -3.24 17.30
C ALA A 111 -11.58 -2.44 16.38
N ALA A 112 -11.39 -2.50 15.06
CA ALA A 112 -12.26 -1.83 14.10
C ALA A 112 -13.71 -2.33 14.19
N ILE A 113 -13.94 -3.65 14.20
CA ILE A 113 -15.28 -4.24 14.29
C ILE A 113 -15.96 -3.87 15.62
N LEU A 114 -15.23 -3.99 16.74
CA LEU A 114 -15.76 -3.63 18.06
C LEU A 114 -16.05 -2.13 18.13
N PHE A 115 -15.17 -1.28 17.60
CA PHE A 115 -15.40 0.16 17.54
C PHE A 115 -16.66 0.48 16.75
N PHE A 116 -16.85 -0.13 15.57
CA PHE A 116 -18.06 0.06 14.77
C PHE A 116 -19.34 -0.29 15.55
N LEU A 117 -19.36 -1.46 16.18
CA LEU A 117 -20.52 -1.94 16.93
C LEU A 117 -20.77 -1.09 18.18
N LEU A 118 -19.73 -0.80 18.97
CA LEU A 118 -19.84 -0.04 20.21
C LEU A 118 -20.24 1.40 19.92
N THR A 119 -19.58 2.08 18.97
CA THR A 119 -19.92 3.46 18.59
C THR A 119 -21.36 3.55 18.08
N ALA A 120 -21.81 2.61 17.26
CA ALA A 120 -23.19 2.59 16.80
C ALA A 120 -24.19 2.30 17.93
N LEU A 121 -23.85 1.45 18.90
CA LEU A 121 -24.68 1.16 20.07
C LEU A 121 -24.79 2.35 21.04
N LEU A 122 -23.79 3.22 21.07
CA LEU A 122 -23.83 4.43 21.90
C LEU A 122 -24.92 5.41 21.45
N PHE A 123 -25.31 5.43 20.17
CA PHE A 123 -26.32 6.37 19.67
C PHE A 123 -27.72 6.15 20.27
N PRO A 124 -28.32 4.93 20.22
CA PRO A 124 -29.57 4.67 20.93
C PRO A 124 -29.51 4.94 22.43
N LEU A 125 -28.36 4.71 23.07
CA LEU A 125 -28.17 4.97 24.50
C LEU A 125 -28.10 6.46 24.82
N ALA A 126 -27.47 7.26 23.95
CA ALA A 126 -27.30 8.69 24.13
C ALA A 126 -28.56 9.49 23.79
N ILE A 127 -29.27 9.11 22.73
CA ILE A 127 -30.45 9.84 22.21
C ILE A 127 -31.75 9.29 22.81
N GLY A 128 -31.74 8.02 23.22
CA GLY A 128 -32.92 7.26 23.62
C GLY A 128 -33.54 6.48 22.45
N PRO A 129 -34.30 5.41 22.73
CA PRO A 129 -34.82 4.50 21.71
C PRO A 129 -36.11 5.02 21.04
N ALA A 130 -36.20 6.32 20.74
CA ALA A 130 -37.31 6.90 20.00
C ALA A 130 -37.22 6.48 18.52
N PRO A 131 -38.12 5.62 18.00
CA PRO A 131 -37.92 4.94 16.72
C PRO A 131 -37.90 5.91 15.54
N GLU A 132 -38.68 6.99 15.58
CA GLU A 132 -38.72 8.00 14.51
C GLU A 132 -37.41 8.78 14.42
N THR A 133 -36.86 9.22 15.55
CA THR A 133 -35.59 9.96 15.60
C THR A 133 -34.43 9.05 15.25
N LEU A 134 -34.40 7.84 15.82
CA LEU A 134 -33.32 6.89 15.61
C LEU A 134 -33.26 6.43 14.15
N GLY A 135 -34.41 6.07 13.56
CA GLY A 135 -34.48 5.65 12.15
C GLY A 135 -34.06 6.76 11.18
N ARG A 136 -34.34 8.03 11.49
CA ARG A 136 -33.90 9.19 10.68
C ARG A 136 -32.38 9.41 10.73
N LEU A 137 -31.74 9.15 11.86
CA LEU A 137 -30.29 9.33 12.02
C LEU A 137 -29.49 8.09 11.61
N ALA A 138 -30.13 6.92 11.59
CA ALA A 138 -29.49 5.64 11.39
C ALA A 138 -28.60 5.52 10.14
N PRO A 139 -29.00 6.03 8.95
CA PRO A 139 -28.13 6.00 7.78
C PRO A 139 -26.80 6.73 8.03
N GLY A 140 -26.88 7.94 8.58
CA GLY A 140 -25.70 8.72 8.97
C GLY A 140 -24.83 8.01 10.00
N ILE A 141 -25.45 7.43 11.03
CA ILE A 141 -24.76 6.69 12.10
C ILE A 141 -23.95 5.54 11.49
N VAL A 142 -24.56 4.69 10.65
CA VAL A 142 -23.87 3.52 10.06
C VAL A 142 -22.69 3.96 9.21
N TRP A 143 -22.88 4.96 8.33
CA TRP A 143 -21.82 5.43 7.44
C TRP A 143 -20.66 6.10 8.19
N VAL A 144 -20.94 6.91 9.20
CA VAL A 144 -19.90 7.55 10.03
C VAL A 144 -19.16 6.52 10.87
N CYS A 145 -19.87 5.57 11.49
CA CYS A 145 -19.24 4.50 12.26
C CYS A 145 -18.33 3.65 11.37
N ALA A 146 -18.76 3.32 10.15
CA ALA A 146 -17.98 2.55 9.19
C ALA A 146 -16.70 3.30 8.78
N LEU A 147 -16.80 4.61 8.52
CA LEU A 147 -15.64 5.46 8.22
C LEU A 147 -14.64 5.49 9.38
N LEU A 148 -15.10 5.84 10.58
CA LEU A 148 -14.21 5.96 11.74
C LEU A 148 -13.56 4.61 12.07
N SER A 149 -14.32 3.52 12.01
CA SER A 149 -13.81 2.16 12.19
C SER A 149 -12.73 1.80 11.15
N ALA A 150 -12.96 2.13 9.88
CA ALA A 150 -12.01 1.90 8.80
C ALA A 150 -10.71 2.71 8.95
N LEU A 151 -10.70 3.81 9.72
CA LEU A 151 -9.48 4.59 9.97
C LEU A 151 -8.51 3.91 10.94
N LEU A 152 -8.98 3.06 11.85
CA LEU A 152 -8.16 2.48 12.91
C LEU A 152 -6.98 1.66 12.36
N PRO A 153 -7.18 0.70 11.42
CA PRO A 153 -6.07 -0.11 10.90
C PRO A 153 -5.15 0.64 9.92
N LEU A 154 -5.62 1.78 9.39
CA LEU A 154 -4.91 2.50 8.32
C LEU A 154 -3.64 3.22 8.80
N ASP A 155 -3.57 3.63 10.07
CA ASP A 155 -2.40 4.34 10.62
C ASP A 155 -1.11 3.52 10.52
N ARG A 156 -1.22 2.20 10.66
CA ARG A 156 -0.07 1.28 10.63
C ARG A 156 0.12 0.57 9.28
N LEU A 157 -0.78 0.79 8.32
CA LEU A 157 -0.86 0.01 7.08
C LEU A 157 0.46 -0.02 6.28
N PHE A 158 1.13 1.12 6.19
CA PHE A 158 2.47 1.24 5.59
C PHE A 158 3.57 1.48 6.64
N GLY A 159 3.21 2.01 7.81
CA GLY A 159 4.14 2.28 8.90
C GLY A 159 4.84 1.01 9.37
N ALA A 160 4.09 -0.09 9.54
CA ALA A 160 4.68 -1.37 9.95
C ALA A 160 5.73 -1.89 8.95
N ASP A 161 5.41 -1.82 7.64
CA ASP A 161 6.33 -2.24 6.58
C ASP A 161 7.55 -1.31 6.45
N MET A 162 7.39 -0.03 6.79
CA MET A 162 8.49 0.94 6.79
C MET A 162 9.41 0.73 8.00
N GLU A 163 8.85 0.44 9.18
CA GLU A 163 9.58 0.19 10.42
C GLU A 163 10.45 -1.08 10.36
N ASP A 164 9.98 -2.13 9.68
CA ASP A 164 10.73 -3.39 9.51
C ASP A 164 11.61 -3.44 8.23
N GLY A 165 11.59 -2.38 7.42
CA GLY A 165 12.33 -2.25 6.17
C GLY A 165 11.80 -3.09 5.01
N SER A 166 10.67 -3.77 5.17
CA SER A 166 10.07 -4.57 4.10
C SER A 166 9.50 -3.71 2.97
N LEU A 167 9.10 -2.46 3.26
CA LEU A 167 8.62 -1.52 2.25
C LEU A 167 9.69 -1.22 1.19
N ASP A 168 10.92 -0.97 1.62
CA ASP A 168 12.06 -0.74 0.71
C ASP A 168 12.34 -1.97 -0.15
N GLN A 169 12.28 -3.16 0.46
CA GLN A 169 12.44 -4.42 -0.28
C GLN A 169 11.35 -4.59 -1.33
N LEU A 170 10.09 -4.30 -1.00
CA LEU A 170 8.97 -4.38 -1.94
C LEU A 170 9.12 -3.40 -3.12
N MET A 171 9.64 -2.20 -2.84
CA MET A 171 9.89 -1.19 -3.86
C MET A 171 11.07 -1.56 -4.77
N LEU A 172 12.09 -2.24 -4.25
CA LEU A 172 13.24 -2.75 -5.02
C LEU A 172 12.92 -4.01 -5.83
N CYS A 173 11.95 -4.84 -5.41
CA CYS A 173 11.54 -6.07 -6.10
C CYS A 173 10.82 -5.83 -7.45
N GLY A 174 10.68 -4.58 -7.91
CA GLY A 174 10.10 -4.26 -9.21
C GLY A 174 8.56 -4.27 -9.25
N LEU A 175 7.90 -4.37 -8.10
CA LEU A 175 6.46 -4.22 -7.99
C LEU A 175 6.09 -2.73 -8.15
N ALA A 176 5.20 -2.41 -9.09
CA ALA A 176 4.75 -1.03 -9.27
C ALA A 176 4.10 -0.52 -7.96
N PRO A 177 4.50 0.65 -7.41
CA PRO A 177 3.96 1.16 -6.15
C PRO A 177 2.44 1.33 -6.14
N ALA A 178 1.85 1.64 -7.31
CA ALA A 178 0.41 1.70 -7.47
C ALA A 178 -0.25 0.33 -7.25
N VAL A 179 0.35 -0.75 -7.78
CA VAL A 179 -0.15 -2.11 -7.60
C VAL A 179 -0.02 -2.54 -6.13
N LEU A 180 1.10 -2.23 -5.47
CA LEU A 180 1.25 -2.46 -4.03
C LEU A 180 0.14 -1.79 -3.21
N SER A 181 -0.10 -0.50 -3.46
CA SER A 181 -1.16 0.25 -2.76
C SER A 181 -2.56 -0.30 -3.04
N ALA A 182 -2.85 -0.72 -4.27
CA ALA A 182 -4.13 -1.35 -4.61
C ALA A 182 -4.33 -2.67 -3.85
N MET A 183 -3.27 -3.49 -3.73
CA MET A 183 -3.33 -4.74 -2.97
C MET A 183 -3.54 -4.49 -1.48
N LYS A 184 -2.89 -3.48 -0.90
CA LYS A 184 -3.10 -3.09 0.50
C LYS A 184 -4.51 -2.56 0.75
N ALA A 185 -5.03 -1.71 -0.14
CA ALA A 185 -6.41 -1.23 -0.05
C ALA A 185 -7.43 -2.37 -0.16
N ALA A 186 -7.19 -3.33 -1.05
CA ALA A 186 -8.03 -4.52 -1.20
C ALA A 186 -7.96 -5.44 0.03
N ALA A 187 -6.77 -5.69 0.57
CA ALA A 187 -6.59 -6.46 1.80
C ALA A 187 -7.28 -5.79 3.00
N HIS A 188 -7.11 -4.46 3.14
CA HIS A 188 -7.83 -3.67 4.15
C HIS A 188 -9.35 -3.79 3.99
N TRP A 189 -9.87 -3.70 2.78
CA TRP A 189 -11.31 -3.86 2.55
C TRP A 189 -11.79 -5.28 2.86
N LEU A 190 -11.05 -6.32 2.46
CA LEU A 190 -11.45 -7.71 2.73
C LEU A 190 -11.42 -8.06 4.21
N VAL A 191 -10.42 -7.55 4.94
CA VAL A 191 -10.20 -7.89 6.35
C VAL A 191 -11.02 -6.99 7.28
N THR A 192 -11.26 -5.72 6.92
CA THR A 192 -11.99 -4.76 7.75
C THR A 192 -13.33 -4.37 7.12
N GLY A 193 -13.32 -3.85 5.89
CA GLY A 193 -14.52 -3.36 5.22
C GLY A 193 -15.64 -4.40 5.05
N LEU A 194 -15.29 -5.63 4.67
CA LEU A 194 -16.24 -6.71 4.44
C LEU A 194 -16.89 -7.19 5.75
N PRO A 195 -16.15 -7.45 6.85
CA PRO A 195 -16.76 -7.66 8.15
C PRO A 195 -17.66 -6.51 8.62
N LEU A 196 -17.28 -5.26 8.38
CA LEU A 196 -18.13 -4.10 8.69
C LEU A 196 -19.42 -4.10 7.86
N LEU A 197 -19.35 -4.44 6.57
CA LEU A 197 -20.52 -4.57 5.70
C LEU A 197 -21.48 -5.66 6.22
N ILE A 198 -20.95 -6.80 6.67
CA ILE A 198 -21.74 -7.88 7.27
C ILE A 198 -22.37 -7.40 8.59
N ALA A 199 -21.60 -6.73 9.44
CA ALA A 199 -22.06 -6.19 10.72
C ALA A 199 -23.09 -5.05 10.56
N ALA A 200 -23.07 -4.32 9.43
CA ALA A 200 -24.02 -3.25 9.15
C ALA A 200 -25.46 -3.75 9.01
N ALA A 201 -25.68 -4.99 8.55
CA ALA A 201 -27.02 -5.55 8.38
C ALA A 201 -27.80 -5.69 9.71
N PRO A 202 -27.29 -6.40 10.75
CA PRO A 202 -27.98 -6.45 12.04
C PRO A 202 -28.04 -5.07 12.72
N LEU A 203 -27.02 -4.23 12.51
CA LEU A 203 -26.99 -2.88 13.08
C LEU A 203 -28.08 -1.97 12.48
N ALA A 204 -28.35 -2.07 11.18
CA ALA A 204 -29.42 -1.33 10.52
C ALA A 204 -30.79 -1.67 11.09
N ILE A 205 -31.02 -2.97 11.37
CA ILE A 205 -32.26 -3.44 12.01
C ILE A 205 -32.36 -2.88 13.44
N MET A 206 -31.27 -2.94 14.21
CA MET A 206 -31.19 -2.38 15.57
C MET A 206 -31.50 -0.88 15.59
N LEU A 207 -30.96 -0.13 14.62
CA LEU A 207 -31.15 1.31 14.47
C LEU A 207 -32.49 1.70 13.81
N ARG A 208 -33.39 0.74 13.58
CA ARG A 208 -34.74 0.97 13.02
C ARG A 208 -34.73 1.56 11.61
N ILE A 209 -33.75 1.20 10.78
CA ILE A 209 -33.80 1.51 9.34
C ILE A 209 -34.97 0.72 8.72
N PRO A 210 -35.83 1.36 7.88
CA PRO A 210 -36.90 0.67 7.19
C PRO A 210 -36.39 -0.50 6.35
N GLU A 211 -37.09 -1.64 6.35
CA GLU A 211 -36.67 -2.86 5.65
C GLU A 211 -36.40 -2.63 4.15
N GLN A 212 -37.20 -1.77 3.51
CA GLN A 212 -37.03 -1.38 2.11
C GLN A 212 -35.73 -0.63 1.81
N ALA A 213 -35.14 0.04 2.82
CA ALA A 213 -33.89 0.79 2.70
C ALA A 213 -32.64 -0.05 3.03
N LEU A 214 -32.81 -1.20 3.67
CA LEU A 214 -31.70 -2.09 4.03
C LEU A 214 -30.89 -2.57 2.79
N PRO A 215 -31.50 -3.02 1.67
CA PRO A 215 -30.74 -3.36 0.47
C PRO A 215 -29.97 -2.17 -0.10
N VAL A 216 -30.55 -0.97 -0.02
CA VAL A 216 -29.91 0.26 -0.51
C VAL A 216 -28.68 0.59 0.32
N LEU A 217 -28.75 0.43 1.64
CA LEU A 217 -27.62 0.58 2.54
C LEU A 217 -26.50 -0.39 2.19
N LEU A 218 -26.80 -1.68 2.01
CA LEU A 218 -25.78 -2.69 1.71
C LEU A 218 -25.15 -2.49 0.32
N VAL A 219 -25.96 -2.18 -0.69
CA VAL A 219 -25.49 -1.88 -2.04
C VAL A 219 -24.65 -0.60 -2.08
N GLY A 220 -24.97 0.40 -1.25
CA GLY A 220 -24.15 1.61 -1.11
C GLY A 220 -22.86 1.38 -0.33
N LEU A 221 -22.93 0.66 0.80
CA LEU A 221 -21.78 0.40 1.67
C LEU A 221 -20.72 -0.46 0.99
N ALA A 222 -21.08 -1.41 0.12
CA ALA A 222 -20.10 -2.25 -0.56
C ALA A 222 -19.04 -1.44 -1.37
N PRO A 223 -19.42 -0.64 -2.38
CA PRO A 223 -18.47 0.24 -3.07
C PRO A 223 -18.00 1.40 -2.17
N GLY A 224 -18.85 1.89 -1.25
CA GLY A 224 -18.49 2.96 -0.33
C GLY A 224 -17.30 2.61 0.57
N THR A 225 -17.37 1.50 1.28
CA THR A 225 -16.30 1.03 2.18
C THR A 225 -15.01 0.66 1.43
N LEU A 226 -15.13 0.16 0.20
CA LEU A 226 -13.97 -0.08 -0.67
C LEU A 226 -13.33 1.24 -1.10
N LEU A 227 -14.14 2.23 -1.45
CA LEU A 227 -13.66 3.58 -1.75
C LEU A 227 -13.01 4.24 -0.53
N LEU A 228 -13.58 4.08 0.68
CA LEU A 228 -12.96 4.54 1.92
C LEU A 228 -11.60 3.88 2.17
N SER A 229 -11.45 2.59 1.82
CA SER A 229 -10.17 1.89 1.91
C SER A 229 -9.14 2.45 0.92
N LEU A 230 -9.56 2.79 -0.31
CA LEU A 230 -8.71 3.44 -1.31
C LEU A 230 -8.26 4.85 -0.88
N ILE A 231 -9.21 5.67 -0.42
CA ILE A 231 -8.94 7.02 0.11
C ILE A 231 -7.99 6.92 1.31
N GLY A 232 -8.30 6.04 2.25
CA GLY A 232 -7.55 5.83 3.46
C GLY A 232 -6.12 5.35 3.24
N THR A 233 -5.95 4.40 2.32
CA THR A 233 -4.63 3.91 1.89
C THR A 233 -3.81 5.04 1.24
N THR A 234 -4.47 5.89 0.44
CA THR A 234 -3.82 7.08 -0.13
C THR A 234 -3.39 8.06 0.95
N GLY A 235 -4.25 8.32 1.93
CA GLY A 235 -3.92 9.15 3.07
C GLY A 235 -2.71 8.61 3.84
N ALA A 236 -2.70 7.31 4.13
CA ALA A 236 -1.62 6.64 4.85
C ALA A 236 -0.28 6.72 4.11
N ALA A 237 -0.31 6.58 2.77
CA ALA A 237 0.88 6.76 1.95
C ALA A 237 1.39 8.21 1.93
N VAL A 238 0.48 9.20 1.90
CA VAL A 238 0.85 10.64 1.89
C VAL A 238 1.46 11.10 3.20
N VAL A 239 0.98 10.59 4.34
CA VAL A 239 1.48 10.98 5.67
C VAL A 239 2.63 10.09 6.15
N LEU A 240 3.07 9.13 5.33
CA LEU A 240 4.15 8.21 5.68
C LEU A 240 5.45 8.98 5.96
N GLY A 241 6.11 8.68 7.08
CA GLY A 241 7.33 9.38 7.51
C GLY A 241 7.12 10.76 8.14
N ALA A 242 5.88 11.29 8.16
CA ALA A 242 5.59 12.57 8.79
C ALA A 242 5.63 12.46 10.34
N ARG A 243 6.15 13.51 10.99
CA ARG A 243 6.04 13.64 12.45
C ARG A 243 4.55 13.76 12.82
N ARG A 244 4.02 12.78 13.55
CA ARG A 244 2.59 12.66 13.94
C ARG A 244 1.66 12.23 12.78
N GLY A 245 2.10 11.32 11.92
CA GLY A 245 1.30 10.74 10.83
C GLY A 245 -0.13 10.34 11.24
N GLY A 246 -0.31 9.72 12.41
CA GLY A 246 -1.64 9.30 12.90
C GLY A 246 -2.62 10.44 13.17
N VAL A 247 -2.16 11.68 13.39
CA VAL A 247 -3.06 12.85 13.48
C VAL A 247 -3.36 13.42 12.09
N LEU A 248 -2.39 13.39 11.18
CA LEU A 248 -2.53 13.92 9.82
C LEU A 248 -3.45 13.05 8.95
N LEU A 249 -3.43 11.73 9.18
CA LEU A 249 -4.23 10.78 8.41
C LEU A 249 -5.73 11.10 8.47
N PRO A 250 -6.39 11.20 9.64
CA PRO A 250 -7.81 11.57 9.71
C PRO A 250 -8.09 12.97 9.16
N LEU A 251 -7.19 13.95 9.41
CA LEU A 251 -7.36 15.32 8.91
C LEU A 251 -7.43 15.38 7.38
N LEU A 252 -6.70 14.50 6.70
CA LEU A 252 -6.71 14.40 5.25
C LEU A 252 -7.86 13.52 4.74
N VAL A 253 -8.10 12.36 5.36
CA VAL A 253 -9.04 11.35 4.87
C VAL A 253 -10.49 11.73 5.11
N LEU A 254 -10.81 12.32 6.27
CA LEU A 254 -12.19 12.68 6.62
C LEU A 254 -12.83 13.64 5.59
N PRO A 255 -12.24 14.80 5.22
CA PRO A 255 -12.85 15.69 4.23
C PRO A 255 -12.98 15.03 2.85
N LEU A 256 -12.00 14.22 2.45
CA LEU A 256 -12.02 13.50 1.18
C LEU A 256 -13.07 12.38 1.14
N SER A 257 -13.49 11.88 2.31
CA SER A 257 -14.53 10.87 2.47
C SER A 257 -15.94 11.47 2.49
N LEU A 258 -16.10 12.79 2.65
CA LEU A 258 -17.41 13.45 2.70
C LEU A 258 -18.29 13.17 1.48
N PRO A 259 -17.81 13.21 0.22
CA PRO A 259 -18.67 12.90 -0.93
C PRO A 259 -19.23 11.48 -0.86
N VAL A 260 -18.43 10.53 -0.37
CA VAL A 260 -18.84 9.14 -0.19
C VAL A 260 -19.95 9.04 0.84
N LEU A 261 -19.78 9.69 2.00
CA LEU A 261 -20.79 9.75 3.05
C LEU A 261 -22.07 10.43 2.57
N ILE A 262 -21.96 11.58 1.89
CA ILE A 262 -23.12 12.37 1.44
C ILE A 262 -24.00 11.54 0.52
N PHE A 263 -23.44 10.92 -0.53
CA PHE A 263 -24.24 10.13 -1.47
C PHE A 263 -24.65 8.78 -0.90
N GLY A 264 -23.83 8.18 -0.03
CA GLY A 264 -24.15 6.96 0.68
C GLY A 264 -25.37 7.11 1.60
N VAL A 265 -25.38 8.17 2.43
CA VAL A 265 -26.48 8.49 3.33
C VAL A 265 -27.72 8.90 2.55
N ALA A 266 -27.57 9.79 1.57
CA ALA A 266 -28.70 10.26 0.75
C ALA A 266 -29.40 9.13 -0.03
N ALA A 267 -28.66 8.12 -0.48
CA ALA A 267 -29.25 6.94 -1.10
C ALA A 267 -30.20 6.20 -0.15
N VAL A 268 -29.76 5.98 1.09
CA VAL A 268 -30.55 5.27 2.10
C VAL A 268 -31.71 6.12 2.60
N ASP A 269 -31.54 7.43 2.72
CA ASP A 269 -32.63 8.36 3.04
C ASP A 269 -33.72 8.35 1.96
N ALA A 270 -33.33 8.38 0.68
CA ALA A 270 -34.26 8.27 -0.44
C ALA A 270 -35.03 6.93 -0.39
N GLY A 271 -34.32 5.81 -0.16
CA GLY A 271 -34.96 4.50 0.00
C GLY A 271 -35.91 4.43 1.21
N SER A 272 -35.53 5.08 2.32
CA SER A 272 -36.36 5.16 3.53
C SER A 272 -37.64 5.95 3.29
N ALA A 273 -37.56 7.01 2.49
CA ALA A 273 -38.70 7.84 2.10
C ALA A 273 -39.55 7.24 0.95
N GLY A 274 -39.22 6.05 0.44
CA GLY A 274 -39.91 5.44 -0.72
C GLY A 274 -39.62 6.13 -2.05
N LEU A 275 -38.58 6.97 -2.11
CA LEU A 275 -38.08 7.63 -3.30
C LEU A 275 -37.03 6.75 -4.00
N SER A 276 -36.68 7.11 -5.25
CA SER A 276 -35.66 6.36 -5.98
C SER A 276 -34.25 6.64 -5.43
N PRO A 277 -33.49 5.62 -4.98
CA PRO A 277 -32.11 5.79 -4.50
C PRO A 277 -31.08 5.84 -5.63
N ARG A 278 -31.50 5.54 -6.87
CA ARG A 278 -30.62 5.34 -8.03
C ARG A 278 -29.69 6.52 -8.32
N PRO A 279 -30.13 7.79 -8.31
CA PRO A 279 -29.24 8.91 -8.62
C PRO A 279 -28.05 8.99 -7.66
N HIS A 280 -28.30 8.79 -6.36
CA HIS A 280 -27.26 8.80 -5.34
C HIS A 280 -26.31 7.60 -5.47
N LEU A 281 -26.85 6.42 -5.73
CA LEU A 281 -26.05 5.22 -5.97
C LEU A 281 -25.18 5.33 -7.23
N PHE A 282 -25.69 5.91 -8.32
CA PHE A 282 -24.90 6.14 -9.52
C PHE A 282 -23.78 7.15 -9.32
N LEU A 283 -24.03 8.20 -8.53
CA LEU A 283 -23.00 9.18 -8.22
C LEU A 283 -21.92 8.57 -7.31
N LEU A 284 -22.32 7.76 -6.32
CA LEU A 284 -21.39 6.98 -5.51
C LEU A 284 -20.56 6.01 -6.37
N ALA A 285 -21.21 5.30 -7.30
CA ALA A 285 -20.54 4.40 -8.23
C ALA A 285 -19.59 5.15 -9.18
N ALA A 286 -19.93 6.36 -9.62
CA ALA A 286 -19.08 7.20 -10.46
C ALA A 286 -17.82 7.65 -9.70
N ILE A 287 -17.97 8.09 -8.44
CA ILE A 287 -16.82 8.45 -7.60
C ILE A 287 -15.95 7.21 -7.35
N PHE A 288 -16.56 6.05 -7.08
CA PHE A 288 -15.84 4.80 -6.93
C PHE A 288 -15.06 4.41 -8.22
N ALA A 289 -15.71 4.49 -9.38
CA ALA A 289 -15.10 4.19 -10.67
C ALA A 289 -13.94 5.12 -10.99
N ALA A 290 -14.05 6.42 -10.68
CA ALA A 290 -12.95 7.36 -10.81
C ALA A 290 -11.82 7.07 -9.80
N GLY A 291 -12.18 6.72 -8.55
CA GLY A 291 -11.24 6.44 -7.48
C GLY A 291 -10.39 5.19 -7.71
N LEU A 292 -10.94 4.16 -8.35
CA LEU A 292 -10.27 2.87 -8.62
C LEU A 292 -8.86 3.03 -9.23
N PRO A 293 -8.66 3.79 -10.32
CA PRO A 293 -7.32 4.05 -10.83
C PRO A 293 -6.61 5.22 -10.12
N LEU A 294 -7.34 6.27 -9.71
CA LEU A 294 -6.74 7.51 -9.19
C LEU A 294 -6.02 7.30 -7.85
N PHE A 295 -6.68 6.63 -6.90
CA PHE A 295 -6.14 6.48 -5.55
C PHE A 295 -4.89 5.59 -5.49
N PRO A 296 -4.83 4.43 -6.16
CA PRO A 296 -3.60 3.64 -6.19
C PRO A 296 -2.45 4.37 -6.89
N VAL A 297 -2.71 5.11 -7.97
CA VAL A 297 -1.67 5.90 -8.64
C VAL A 297 -1.14 7.01 -7.73
N ALA A 298 -2.03 7.73 -7.04
CA ALA A 298 -1.67 8.76 -6.07
C ALA A 298 -0.88 8.19 -4.88
N SER A 299 -1.35 7.08 -4.31
CA SER A 299 -0.66 6.34 -3.24
C SER A 299 0.73 5.92 -3.68
N GLY A 300 0.86 5.34 -4.88
CA GLY A 300 2.14 4.91 -5.41
C GLY A 300 3.11 6.05 -5.66
N ALA A 301 2.63 7.24 -6.02
CA ALA A 301 3.47 8.45 -6.12
C ALA A 301 3.93 8.92 -4.73
N ALA A 302 3.05 8.91 -3.74
CA ALA A 302 3.40 9.25 -2.36
C ALA A 302 4.45 8.30 -1.78
N LEU A 303 4.31 6.99 -1.97
CA LEU A 303 5.28 5.98 -1.52
C LEU A 303 6.68 6.20 -2.13
N ARG A 304 6.75 6.57 -3.41
CA ARG A 304 8.05 6.89 -4.06
C ARG A 304 8.73 8.10 -3.46
N ASN A 305 7.97 9.09 -3.02
CA ASN A 305 8.51 10.29 -2.40
C ASN A 305 8.92 10.04 -0.94
N ALA A 306 8.30 9.06 -0.27
CA ALA A 306 8.63 8.72 1.12
C ALA A 306 9.89 7.84 1.23
N ALA A 307 10.19 7.03 0.20
CA ALA A 307 11.34 6.12 0.17
C ALA A 307 12.62 6.74 -0.46
N GLY A 308 12.60 8.03 -0.83
CA GLY A 308 13.73 8.74 -1.46
C GLY A 308 14.15 9.96 -0.65
#